data_AF-A0A9W2WJY9-F1
#
_entry.id   AF-A0A9W2WJY9-F1
#
_cell.length_a   1.000
_cell.length_b   1.000
_cell.length_c   1.000
_cell.angle_alpha   90.00
_cell.angle_beta   90.00
_cell.angle_gamma   90.00
#
_symmetry.space_group_name_H-M   'P 1'
#
loop_
_entity.id
_entity.type
_entity.pdbx_description
1 polymer ?
#
loop_
_entity_poly.entity_id
_entity_poly.type
_entity_poly.pdbx_seq_one_letter_code
_entity_poly.pdbx_strand_id
1 'polypeptide(L)'
;WAREPWPLSLRVRSLCSATGETTAAYQVDEKTAEQARWEHASKETIKRTAKPCPRCRVPVEKHGGCMHMKCPQPQCQLEWCWNCGREWNRACMGDHWFDV
;
A
#
# COMPACT_ATOMS: atom_id res chain seq x y z
N TRP A 1 41.86 21.67 1.74
CA TRP A 1 42.58 22.06 2.96
C TRP A 1 42.27 23.55 3.17
N ALA A 2 41.84 24.06 4.33
CA ALA A 2 41.17 23.41 5.47
C ALA A 2 39.73 22.99 5.05
N ARG A 3 38.63 22.88 5.81
CA ARG A 3 38.29 22.89 7.27
C ARG A 3 38.10 24.22 8.06
N GLU A 4 36.85 24.66 8.19
CA GLU A 4 36.25 25.43 9.34
C GLU A 4 36.64 26.91 9.56
N PRO A 5 35.90 27.70 10.39
CA PRO A 5 34.71 27.39 11.21
C PRO A 5 33.45 28.26 10.95
N TRP A 6 32.31 27.89 11.55
CA TRP A 6 31.07 28.69 11.57
C TRP A 6 31.08 29.77 12.69
N PRO A 7 30.49 30.96 12.46
CA PRO A 7 30.35 32.00 13.50
C PRO A 7 29.19 31.71 14.45
N LEU A 8 29.42 30.90 15.48
CA LEU A 8 28.46 30.64 16.57
C LEU A 8 28.34 31.85 17.52
N SER A 9 27.53 32.85 17.15
CA SER A 9 27.07 33.91 18.08
C SER A 9 25.79 34.62 17.62
N LEU A 10 24.67 33.88 17.62
CA LEU A 10 23.33 34.47 17.69
C LEU A 10 22.70 34.12 19.04
N ARG A 11 22.64 35.10 19.95
CA ARG A 11 22.06 34.94 21.28
C ARG A 11 20.54 34.84 21.18
N VAL A 12 20.00 33.62 21.26
CA VAL A 12 18.55 33.42 21.37
C VAL A 12 18.04 33.92 22.73
N ARG A 13 17.53 35.16 22.75
CA ARG A 13 16.71 35.66 23.86
C ARG A 13 15.27 35.18 23.65
N SER A 14 14.95 34.03 24.20
CA SER A 14 13.55 33.65 24.40
C SER A 14 12.93 34.57 25.45
N LEU A 15 11.89 35.32 25.06
CA LEU A 15 10.95 35.92 26.01
C LEU A 15 9.76 34.98 26.10
N CYS A 16 9.51 34.46 27.30
CA CYS A 16 8.29 33.75 27.61
C CYS A 16 7.28 34.74 28.19
N SER A 17 6.22 35.05 27.45
CA SER A 17 5.04 35.74 27.98
C SER A 17 3.96 34.71 28.26
N ALA A 18 3.53 34.61 29.52
CA ALA A 18 2.45 33.72 29.93
C ALA A 18 1.12 34.48 29.98
N THR A 19 0.11 33.94 29.29
CA THR A 19 -1.31 34.04 29.65
C THR A 19 -2.00 32.80 29.08
N GLY A 20 -2.80 32.13 29.90
CA GLY A 20 -3.62 30.99 29.46
C GLY A 20 -5.08 31.39 29.39
N GLU A 21 -5.72 31.18 28.24
CA GLU A 21 -7.17 31.26 28.08
C GLU A 21 -7.61 30.11 27.16
N THR A 22 -8.09 29.00 27.75
CA THR A 22 -8.28 27.73 27.04
C THR A 22 -9.66 27.65 26.36
N THR A 23 -10.01 28.64 25.54
CA THR A 23 -11.11 28.50 24.58
C THR A 23 -10.59 27.77 23.34
N ALA A 24 -10.83 26.45 23.26
CA ALA A 24 -10.42 25.59 22.16
C ALA A 24 -11.26 25.87 20.88
N ALA A 25 -11.04 27.02 20.27
CA ALA A 25 -11.64 27.41 19.00
C ALA A 25 -11.08 26.53 17.87
N TYR A 26 -11.78 25.43 17.55
CA TYR A 26 -11.42 24.53 16.47
C TYR A 26 -11.68 25.19 15.10
N GLN A 27 -10.73 26.00 14.67
CA GLN A 27 -10.69 26.64 13.36
C GLN A 27 -10.47 25.57 12.28
N VAL A 28 -11.54 25.14 11.62
CA VAL A 28 -11.44 24.30 10.42
C VAL A 28 -10.98 25.19 9.27
N ASP A 29 -9.68 25.14 8.97
CA ASP A 29 -9.13 25.79 7.78
C ASP A 29 -9.76 25.14 6.53
N GLU A 30 -10.36 25.97 5.67
CA GLU A 30 -11.18 25.57 4.51
C GLU A 30 -10.49 24.54 3.59
N LYS A 31 -9.16 24.66 3.44
CA LYS A 31 -8.31 23.77 2.64
C LYS A 31 -8.40 22.32 3.12
N THR A 32 -8.60 22.13 4.43
CA THR A 32 -8.79 20.81 5.09
C THR A 32 -10.15 20.21 4.76
N ALA A 33 -11.18 21.05 4.61
CA ALA A 33 -12.55 20.64 4.32
C ALA A 33 -12.79 20.28 2.84
N GLU A 34 -11.93 20.78 1.95
CA GLU A 34 -11.84 20.33 0.55
C GLU A 34 -11.16 18.95 0.47
N GLN A 35 -9.98 18.80 1.08
CA GLN A 35 -9.18 17.56 1.00
C GLN A 35 -9.88 16.34 1.61
N ALA A 36 -10.78 16.55 2.58
CA ALA A 36 -11.61 15.51 3.18
C ALA A 36 -12.57 14.79 2.20
N ARG A 37 -12.82 15.34 0.99
CA ARG A 37 -13.91 14.86 0.11
C ARG A 37 -13.54 13.76 -0.89
N TRP A 38 -12.25 13.41 -1.06
CA TRP A 38 -11.86 12.44 -2.12
C TRP A 38 -10.72 11.47 -1.76
N GLU A 39 -9.85 11.77 -0.79
CA GLU A 39 -8.58 11.02 -0.61
C GLU A 39 -8.68 9.61 0.02
N HIS A 40 -9.87 9.18 0.46
CA HIS A 40 -10.08 7.82 1.00
C HIS A 40 -10.63 6.82 -0.03
N ALA A 41 -11.32 7.28 -1.09
CA ALA A 41 -11.95 6.39 -2.08
C ALA A 41 -10.97 5.84 -3.14
N SER A 42 -9.85 6.54 -3.39
CA SER A 42 -8.98 6.26 -4.54
C SER A 42 -7.88 5.21 -4.32
N LYS A 43 -7.57 4.84 -3.07
CA LYS A 43 -6.35 4.07 -2.74
C LYS A 43 -6.56 2.55 -2.66
N GLU A 44 -7.79 2.10 -2.42
CA GLU A 44 -8.15 0.67 -2.36
C GLU A 44 -8.22 -0.03 -3.73
N THR A 45 -8.34 0.74 -4.82
CA THR A 45 -8.61 0.20 -6.16
C THR A 45 -7.38 -0.42 -6.83
N ILE A 46 -6.16 -0.09 -6.39
CA ILE A 46 -4.90 -0.57 -6.98
C ILE A 46 -4.44 -1.90 -6.31
N LYS A 47 -5.39 -2.80 -6.06
CA LYS A 47 -5.10 -4.17 -5.62
C LYS A 47 -4.48 -4.92 -6.80
N ARG A 48 -3.16 -5.18 -6.71
CA ARG A 48 -2.35 -5.83 -7.76
C ARG A 48 -3.07 -7.04 -8.36
N THR A 49 -3.53 -6.89 -9.60
CA THR A 49 -4.22 -7.93 -10.39
C THR A 49 -3.35 -9.15 -10.70
N ALA A 50 -2.02 -9.01 -10.58
CA ALA A 50 -1.04 -10.05 -10.87
C ALA A 50 -0.26 -10.58 -9.64
N LYS A 51 -0.32 -11.91 -9.46
CA LYS A 51 0.48 -12.69 -8.50
C LYS A 51 1.61 -13.43 -9.24
N PRO A 52 2.80 -13.64 -8.63
CA PRO A 52 3.88 -14.38 -9.26
C PRO A 52 3.62 -15.88 -9.26
N CYS A 53 3.91 -16.56 -10.37
CA CYS A 53 3.84 -18.03 -10.45
C CYS A 53 4.85 -18.69 -9.49
N PRO A 54 4.48 -19.72 -8.71
CA PRO A 54 5.37 -20.32 -7.71
C PRO A 54 6.61 -21.01 -8.29
N ARG A 55 6.59 -21.46 -9.56
CA ARG A 55 7.74 -22.12 -10.22
C ARG A 55 8.67 -21.14 -10.93
N CYS A 56 8.14 -20.24 -11.77
CA CYS A 56 8.94 -19.35 -12.62
C CYS A 56 8.96 -17.86 -12.20
N ARG A 57 8.20 -17.49 -11.15
CA ARG A 57 8.03 -16.11 -10.62
C ARG A 57 7.51 -15.05 -11.59
N VAL A 58 7.24 -15.40 -12.86
CA VAL A 58 6.55 -14.55 -13.83
C VAL A 58 5.23 -14.06 -13.24
N PRO A 59 4.89 -12.76 -13.31
CA PRO A 59 3.59 -12.25 -12.88
C PRO A 59 2.49 -12.80 -13.81
N VAL A 60 1.44 -13.35 -13.21
CA VAL A 60 0.25 -13.85 -13.92
C VAL A 60 -0.95 -13.06 -13.43
N GLU A 61 -1.76 -12.52 -14.34
CA GLU A 61 -3.01 -11.84 -14.02
C GLU A 61 -4.19 -12.81 -13.95
N LYS A 62 -5.12 -12.60 -13.01
CA LYS A 62 -6.33 -13.43 -12.89
C LYS A 62 -7.43 -12.92 -13.83
N HIS A 63 -7.60 -13.62 -14.95
CA HIS A 63 -8.73 -13.44 -15.84
C HIS A 63 -9.86 -14.42 -15.47
N GLY A 64 -10.95 -13.92 -14.88
CA GLY A 64 -12.16 -14.70 -14.55
C GLY A 64 -12.28 -15.16 -13.09
N GLY A 65 -13.32 -15.95 -12.80
CA GLY A 65 -13.73 -16.32 -11.43
C GLY A 65 -13.03 -17.52 -10.80
N CYS A 66 -12.48 -18.44 -11.59
CA CYS A 66 -11.88 -19.69 -11.09
C CYS A 66 -10.54 -19.47 -10.37
N MET A 67 -10.26 -20.25 -9.32
CA MET A 67 -8.97 -20.27 -8.61
C MET A 67 -7.93 -21.18 -9.27
N HIS A 68 -8.35 -22.09 -10.16
CA HIS A 68 -7.43 -22.89 -10.96
C HIS A 68 -6.84 -22.02 -12.08
N MET A 69 -5.52 -21.84 -12.08
CA MET A 69 -4.82 -21.05 -13.09
C MET A 69 -3.61 -21.78 -13.64
N LYS A 70 -3.45 -21.76 -14.97
CA LYS A 70 -2.25 -22.25 -15.66
C LYS A 70 -1.28 -21.11 -15.92
N CYS A 71 0.01 -21.32 -15.70
CA CYS A 71 1.04 -20.34 -16.02
C CYS A 71 1.13 -20.12 -17.54
N PRO A 72 1.04 -18.87 -18.05
CA PRO A 72 1.07 -18.59 -19.49
C PRO A 72 2.46 -18.80 -20.13
N GLN A 73 3.51 -18.91 -19.31
CA GLN A 73 4.89 -19.06 -19.77
C GLN A 73 5.11 -20.48 -20.33
N PRO A 74 5.47 -20.66 -21.62
CA PRO A 74 5.37 -21.94 -22.32
C PRO A 74 6.34 -23.02 -21.80
N GLN A 75 7.49 -22.62 -21.26
CA GLN A 75 8.45 -23.51 -20.59
C GLN A 75 8.14 -23.77 -19.11
N CYS A 76 7.06 -23.18 -18.57
CA CYS A 76 6.63 -23.39 -17.18
C CYS A 76 5.34 -24.21 -17.12
N GLN A 77 4.28 -23.72 -17.78
CA GLN A 77 2.93 -24.32 -17.90
C GLN A 77 2.29 -24.90 -16.63
N LEU A 78 2.81 -24.57 -15.45
CA LEU A 78 2.33 -25.10 -14.17
C LEU A 78 0.88 -24.68 -13.92
N GLU A 79 0.06 -25.65 -13.55
CA GLU A 79 -1.28 -25.50 -13.01
C GLU A 79 -1.21 -25.29 -11.48
N TRP A 80 -1.76 -24.17 -10.99
CA TRP A 80 -1.62 -23.75 -9.61
C TRP A 80 -2.89 -23.05 -9.10
N CYS A 81 -3.09 -23.09 -7.79
CA CYS A 81 -4.18 -22.40 -7.12
C CYS A 81 -3.82 -20.94 -6.82
N TRP A 82 -4.60 -20.01 -7.37
CA TRP A 82 -4.44 -18.57 -7.15
C TRP A 82 -4.51 -18.16 -5.68
N ASN A 83 -5.35 -18.83 -4.88
CA ASN A 83 -5.47 -18.55 -3.45
C ASN A 83 -4.26 -19.10 -2.67
N CYS A 84 -3.95 -20.39 -2.82
CA CYS A 84 -2.90 -21.07 -2.06
C CYS A 84 -1.46 -20.77 -2.49
N GLY A 85 -1.24 -20.26 -3.72
CA GLY A 85 0.11 -20.04 -4.26
C GLY A 85 0.91 -21.33 -4.49
N ARG A 86 0.24 -22.46 -4.67
CA ARG A 86 0.81 -23.82 -4.78
C ARG A 86 0.19 -24.59 -5.95
N GLU A 87 0.84 -25.66 -6.38
CA GLU A 87 0.37 -26.56 -7.45
C GLU A 87 -1.08 -27.02 -7.23
N TRP A 88 -1.86 -27.08 -8.31
CA TRP A 88 -3.31 -27.33 -8.24
C TRP A 88 -3.60 -28.76 -7.78
N ASN A 89 -4.47 -28.91 -6.78
CA ASN A 89 -4.78 -30.20 -6.19
C ASN A 89 -6.27 -30.35 -5.84
N ARG A 90 -6.66 -31.57 -5.46
CA ARG A 90 -8.08 -31.91 -5.16
C ARG A 90 -8.64 -31.20 -3.94
N ALA A 91 -7.79 -30.77 -2.99
CA ALA A 91 -8.22 -29.96 -1.85
C ALA A 91 -8.58 -28.53 -2.31
N CYS A 92 -7.76 -27.89 -3.14
CA CYS A 92 -8.09 -26.58 -3.73
C CYS A 92 -9.41 -26.60 -4.51
N MET A 93 -9.72 -27.72 -5.18
CA MET A 93 -10.99 -27.94 -5.88
C MET A 93 -12.19 -28.09 -4.94
N GLY A 94 -12.02 -28.64 -3.73
CA GLY A 94 -13.10 -28.74 -2.74
C GLY A 94 -13.27 -27.48 -1.89
N ASP A 95 -12.15 -26.92 -1.42
CA ASP A 95 -12.12 -25.86 -0.40
C ASP A 95 -12.33 -24.46 -0.99
N HIS A 96 -11.89 -24.20 -2.22
CA HIS A 96 -11.88 -22.86 -2.83
C HIS A 96 -11.75 -22.92 -4.36
N TRP A 97 -12.72 -23.55 -5.04
CA TRP A 97 -12.74 -23.64 -6.51
C TRP A 97 -12.87 -22.26 -7.19
N PHE A 98 -13.72 -21.39 -6.66
CA PHE A 98 -14.05 -20.06 -7.21
C PHE A 98 -13.85 -18.96 -6.17
N ASP A 99 -13.80 -17.70 -6.60
CA ASP A 99 -14.12 -16.57 -5.71
C ASP A 99 -15.59 -16.69 -5.25
N VAL A 100 -15.83 -16.32 -3.99
CA VAL A 100 -17.15 -16.21 -3.32
C VAL A 100 -17.40 -14.78 -2.87
#